data_AF-A0A928SPL2-F1
#
_entry.id   AF-A0A928SPL2-F1
#
_cell.length_a   1.000
_cell.length_b   1.000
_cell.length_c   1.000
_cell.angle_alpha   90.00
_cell.angle_beta   90.00
_cell.angle_gamma   90.00
#
_symmetry.space_group_name_H-M   'P 1'
#
loop_
_entity.id
_entity.type
_entity.pdbx_description
1 polymer ?
#
loop_
_entity_poly.entity_id
_entity_poly.type
_entity_poly.pdbx_seq_one_letter_code
_entity_poly.pdbx_strand_id
1 'polypeptide(L)'
;MALRSAHGRARQLGALVVIETLPADELPPASPADPARRDRDPAGRFMPGNSLAKNAKFRAGNQGALARLEAKGDAAWQAADRWSKRLAAFRRGELTRAHGGELSSEVCALVEHERQALADARWARAKAAELDATDPARAERLRSEARQLRIEARGHGMAAWELASREAQVRPKARPQWMADLGIEPGKAGKP
;
A
#
# COMPACT_ATOMS: atom_id res chain seq x y z
N MET A 1 13.81 25.19 -26.07
CA MET A 1 13.00 25.12 -24.82
C MET A 1 11.82 26.06 -25.02
N ALA A 2 10.61 25.55 -25.18
CA ALA A 2 9.43 26.37 -25.49
C ALA A 2 8.49 26.39 -24.28
N LEU A 3 8.50 27.49 -23.52
CA LEU A 3 7.53 27.74 -22.46
C LEU A 3 6.22 28.22 -23.13
N ARG A 4 5.15 27.44 -23.00
CA ARG A 4 3.82 27.84 -23.50
C ARG A 4 3.18 28.80 -22.50
N SER A 5 2.56 29.85 -23.02
CA SER A 5 1.87 30.87 -22.20
C SER A 5 0.57 30.33 -21.61
N ALA A 6 0.18 30.82 -20.44
CA ALA A 6 -1.07 30.45 -19.79
C ALA A 6 -2.30 30.96 -20.57
N HIS A 7 -3.40 30.21 -20.53
CA HIS A 7 -4.67 30.52 -21.20
C HIS A 7 -5.84 30.49 -20.21
N GLY A 8 -7.00 31.03 -20.60
CA GLY A 8 -8.22 30.99 -19.77
C GLY A 8 -8.14 31.80 -18.48
N ARG A 9 -8.80 31.31 -17.41
CA ARG A 9 -8.91 31.97 -16.10
C ARG A 9 -7.55 32.13 -15.40
N ALA A 10 -6.59 31.26 -15.73
CA ALA A 10 -5.21 31.36 -15.25
C ALA A 10 -4.49 32.62 -15.77
N ARG A 11 -4.80 33.07 -17.00
CA ARG A 11 -4.29 34.35 -17.52
C ARG A 11 -4.90 35.56 -16.80
N GLN A 12 -6.16 35.46 -16.39
CA GLN A 12 -6.86 36.54 -15.69
C GLN A 12 -6.39 36.71 -14.23
N LEU A 13 -5.88 35.65 -13.61
CA LEU A 13 -5.39 35.66 -12.22
C LEU A 13 -3.87 35.90 -12.10
N GLY A 14 -3.17 36.16 -13.20
CA GLY A 14 -1.74 36.52 -13.20
C GLY A 14 -0.79 35.38 -12.76
N ALA A 15 -1.27 34.15 -12.67
CA ALA A 15 -0.46 33.01 -12.23
C ALA A 15 0.31 32.40 -13.41
N LEU A 16 1.64 32.31 -13.28
CA LEU A 16 2.52 31.76 -14.34
C LEU A 16 2.53 30.22 -14.40
N VAL A 17 2.11 29.53 -13.33
CA VAL A 17 1.91 28.07 -13.30
C VAL A 17 0.76 27.74 -12.34
N VAL A 18 -0.22 26.97 -12.80
CA VAL A 18 -1.28 26.38 -11.95
C VAL A 18 -1.28 24.88 -12.17
N ILE A 19 -1.31 24.09 -11.09
CA ILE A 19 -1.62 22.66 -11.14
C ILE A 19 -3.14 22.57 -11.00
N GLU A 20 -3.83 22.39 -12.12
CA GLU A 20 -5.25 22.10 -12.14
C GLU A 20 -5.45 20.62 -11.78
N THR A 21 -5.88 20.34 -10.56
CA THR A 21 -6.44 19.02 -10.23
C THR A 21 -7.91 19.01 -10.65
N LEU A 22 -8.24 18.16 -11.62
CA LEU A 22 -9.62 17.95 -12.09
C LEU A 22 -10.54 17.52 -10.92
N PRO A 23 -11.83 17.93 -10.92
CA PRO A 23 -12.81 17.40 -9.98
C PRO A 23 -12.96 15.88 -10.17
N ALA A 24 -13.30 15.18 -9.08
CA ALA A 24 -13.23 13.72 -8.97
C ALA A 24 -14.17 12.91 -9.89
N ASP A 25 -14.92 13.55 -10.79
CA ASP A 25 -15.96 12.93 -11.62
C ASP A 25 -15.66 12.93 -13.13
N GLU A 26 -14.48 13.39 -13.55
CA GLU A 26 -13.99 13.18 -14.91
C GLU A 26 -12.76 12.28 -14.86
N LEU A 27 -12.99 10.97 -14.67
CA LEU A 27 -12.02 10.00 -15.15
C LEU A 27 -11.79 10.31 -16.64
N PRO A 28 -10.54 10.42 -17.11
CA PRO A 28 -10.30 10.52 -18.54
C PRO A 28 -11.02 9.33 -19.19
N PRO A 29 -11.75 9.53 -20.31
CA PRO A 29 -12.32 8.41 -21.03
C PRO A 29 -11.19 7.41 -21.24
N ALA A 30 -11.45 6.14 -20.89
CA ALA A 30 -10.47 5.08 -21.03
C ALA A 30 -9.75 5.28 -22.35
N SER A 31 -8.42 5.48 -22.30
CA SER A 31 -7.63 5.57 -23.53
C SER A 31 -8.06 4.39 -24.39
N PRO A 32 -8.41 4.60 -25.66
CA PRO A 32 -8.87 3.51 -26.51
C PRO A 32 -7.89 2.38 -26.32
N ALA A 33 -8.42 1.20 -25.98
CA ALA A 33 -7.61 0.02 -25.75
C ALA A 33 -6.56 -0.02 -26.85
N ASP A 34 -5.30 0.11 -26.43
CA ASP A 34 -4.12 0.17 -27.30
C ASP A 34 -4.37 -0.83 -28.43
N PRO A 35 -4.49 -0.38 -29.70
CA PRO A 35 -5.07 -1.19 -30.76
C PRO A 35 -4.40 -2.54 -30.71
N ALA A 36 -5.22 -3.58 -30.49
CA ALA A 36 -4.81 -4.94 -30.14
C ALA A 36 -3.41 -5.20 -30.67
N ARG A 37 -2.42 -5.30 -29.75
CA ARG A 37 -0.99 -5.48 -30.07
C ARG A 37 -0.91 -6.32 -31.34
N ARG A 38 -0.38 -5.73 -32.43
CA ARG A 38 -0.38 -6.25 -33.82
C ARG A 38 0.17 -7.67 -34.00
N ASP A 39 0.62 -8.27 -32.91
CA ASP A 39 1.30 -9.54 -32.80
C ASP A 39 0.37 -10.67 -32.33
N ARG A 40 -0.89 -10.37 -31.99
CA ARG A 40 -1.85 -11.34 -31.43
C ARG A 40 -3.21 -11.32 -32.14
N ASP A 41 -3.78 -12.51 -32.30
CA ASP A 41 -5.12 -12.71 -32.84
C ASP A 41 -6.21 -12.30 -31.82
N PRO A 42 -7.49 -12.23 -32.24
CA PRO A 42 -8.61 -11.91 -31.35
C PRO A 42 -8.81 -12.90 -30.19
N ALA A 43 -8.20 -14.09 -30.26
CA ALA A 43 -8.18 -15.08 -29.18
C ALA A 43 -6.93 -14.96 -28.28
N GLY A 44 -6.09 -13.93 -28.48
CA GLY A 44 -4.90 -13.64 -27.70
C GLY A 44 -3.66 -14.49 -28.02
N ARG A 45 -3.71 -15.32 -29.07
CA ARG A 45 -2.59 -16.16 -29.55
C ARG A 45 -1.68 -15.36 -30.46
N PHE A 46 -0.39 -15.68 -30.47
CA PHE A 46 0.55 -15.02 -31.38
C PHE A 46 0.27 -15.37 -32.84
N MET A 47 0.25 -14.36 -33.71
CA MET A 47 0.07 -14.57 -35.15
C MET A 47 1.27 -15.33 -35.77
N PRO A 48 1.04 -16.24 -36.72
CA PRO A 48 2.11 -16.98 -37.39
C PRO A 48 3.04 -16.03 -38.16
N GLY A 49 4.36 -16.20 -37.98
CA GLY A 49 5.41 -15.30 -38.52
C GLY A 49 6.06 -14.38 -37.47
N ASN A 50 5.48 -14.25 -36.27
CA ASN A 50 5.99 -13.39 -35.20
C ASN A 50 6.65 -14.19 -34.05
N SER A 51 7.39 -15.25 -34.40
CA SER A 51 8.06 -16.15 -33.43
C SER A 51 9.20 -15.48 -32.65
N LEU A 52 9.65 -14.31 -33.07
CA LEU A 52 10.61 -13.48 -32.32
C LEU A 52 10.00 -12.89 -31.05
N ALA A 53 8.70 -12.56 -31.06
CA ALA A 53 7.98 -12.09 -29.86
C ALA A 53 7.69 -13.20 -28.83
N LYS A 54 7.76 -14.48 -29.24
CA LYS A 54 7.65 -15.64 -28.33
C LYS A 54 8.80 -15.69 -27.31
N ASN A 55 9.96 -15.17 -27.69
CA ASN A 55 11.17 -15.12 -26.86
C ASN A 55 11.39 -13.77 -26.17
N ALA A 56 10.57 -12.75 -26.49
CA ALA A 56 10.52 -11.49 -25.76
C ALA A 56 9.78 -11.70 -24.43
N LYS A 57 10.34 -12.54 -23.56
CA LYS A 57 9.97 -12.53 -22.14
C LYS A 57 10.29 -11.13 -21.65
N PHE A 58 9.30 -10.42 -21.12
CA PHE A 58 9.54 -9.26 -20.28
C PHE A 58 10.48 -9.70 -19.16
N ARG A 59 11.77 -9.40 -19.29
CA ARG A 59 12.71 -9.53 -18.18
C ARG A 59 12.41 -8.36 -17.26
N ALA A 60 11.46 -8.53 -16.34
CA ALA A 60 11.51 -7.78 -15.10
C ALA A 60 12.90 -8.04 -14.54
N GLY A 61 13.76 -7.01 -14.54
CA GLY A 61 15.16 -7.19 -14.21
C GLY A 61 15.30 -7.93 -12.88
N ASN A 62 16.15 -8.95 -12.85
CA ASN A 62 16.49 -9.71 -11.63
C ASN A 62 16.92 -8.82 -10.47
N GLN A 63 17.25 -7.54 -10.71
CA GLN A 63 17.66 -6.59 -9.69
C GLN A 63 16.64 -6.38 -8.57
N GLY A 64 15.32 -6.53 -8.79
CA GLY A 64 14.33 -6.28 -7.73
C GLY A 64 14.19 -7.41 -6.71
N ALA A 65 14.15 -8.66 -7.17
CA ALA A 65 13.94 -9.81 -6.29
C ALA A 65 15.24 -10.28 -5.62
N LEU A 66 16.36 -10.29 -6.36
CA LEU A 66 17.66 -10.64 -5.79
C LEU A 66 18.17 -9.58 -4.81
N ALA A 67 18.05 -8.28 -5.10
CA ALA A 67 18.44 -7.26 -4.14
C ALA A 67 17.60 -7.31 -2.85
N ARG A 68 16.33 -7.72 -2.93
CA ARG A 68 15.49 -7.97 -1.74
C ARG A 68 15.91 -9.23 -0.97
N LEU A 69 16.37 -10.27 -1.67
CA LEU A 69 16.92 -11.47 -1.04
C LEU A 69 18.28 -11.20 -0.39
N GLU A 70 19.15 -10.44 -1.06
CA GLU A 70 20.42 -9.97 -0.51
C GLU A 70 20.20 -9.04 0.69
N ALA A 71 19.21 -8.13 0.61
CA ALA A 71 18.79 -7.30 1.73
C ALA A 71 18.35 -8.13 2.93
N LYS A 72 17.67 -9.27 2.76
CA LYS A 72 17.29 -10.14 3.89
C LYS A 72 18.50 -10.76 4.61
N GLY A 73 19.62 -10.92 3.91
CA GLY A 73 20.90 -11.35 4.50
C GLY A 73 21.64 -10.26 5.26
N ASP A 74 21.23 -9.00 5.10
CA ASP A 74 21.89 -7.83 5.70
C ASP A 74 21.53 -7.66 7.18
N ALA A 75 22.54 -7.45 8.02
CA ALA A 75 22.38 -7.18 9.44
C ALA A 75 21.49 -5.95 9.72
N ALA A 76 21.58 -4.91 8.87
CA ALA A 76 20.76 -3.71 8.99
C ALA A 76 19.28 -4.01 8.72
N TRP A 77 18.98 -4.85 7.73
CA TRP A 77 17.62 -5.27 7.43
C TRP A 77 17.06 -6.16 8.54
N GLN A 78 17.85 -7.13 9.03
CA GLN A 78 17.43 -7.99 10.14
C GLN A 78 17.14 -7.20 11.42
N ALA A 79 17.93 -6.16 11.70
CA ALA A 79 17.65 -5.25 12.82
C ALA A 79 16.34 -4.48 12.61
N ALA A 80 16.08 -4.00 11.38
CA ALA A 80 14.84 -3.34 11.02
C ALA A 80 13.62 -4.28 11.12
N ASP A 81 13.73 -5.53 10.69
CA ASP A 81 12.68 -6.55 10.79
C ASP A 81 12.38 -6.93 12.25
N ARG A 82 13.41 -7.11 13.09
CA ARG A 82 13.22 -7.34 14.53
C ARG A 82 12.47 -6.19 15.20
N TRP A 83 12.82 -4.95 14.85
CA TRP A 83 12.10 -3.78 15.33
C TRP A 83 10.65 -3.75 14.82
N SER A 84 10.41 -4.03 13.54
CA SER A 84 9.07 -3.98 12.94
C SER A 84 8.14 -5.07 13.49
N LYS A 85 8.67 -6.25 13.82
CA LYS A 85 7.91 -7.32 14.51
C LYS A 85 7.40 -6.86 15.88
N ARG A 86 8.21 -6.13 16.65
CA ARG A 86 7.79 -5.54 17.93
C ARG A 86 6.72 -4.47 17.72
N LEU A 87 6.89 -3.62 16.70
CA LEU A 87 5.90 -2.63 16.33
C LEU A 87 4.56 -3.28 15.95
N ALA A 88 4.57 -4.36 15.16
CA ALA A 88 3.36 -5.08 14.77
C ALA A 88 2.63 -5.68 15.97
N ALA A 89 3.37 -6.28 16.91
CA ALA A 89 2.80 -6.78 18.16
C ALA A 89 2.16 -5.65 18.98
N PHE A 90 2.84 -4.51 19.08
CA PHE A 90 2.30 -3.32 19.74
C PHE A 90 1.05 -2.79 19.04
N ARG A 91 1.06 -2.69 17.71
CA ARG A 91 -0.06 -2.21 16.90
C ARG A 91 -1.29 -3.10 17.04
N ARG A 92 -1.12 -4.43 17.02
CA ARG A 92 -2.21 -5.37 17.33
C ARG A 92 -2.78 -5.11 18.72
N GLY A 93 -1.91 -4.93 19.73
CA GLY A 93 -2.33 -4.58 21.08
C GLY A 93 -3.03 -3.21 21.18
N GLU A 94 -2.67 -2.22 20.37
CA GLU A 94 -3.40 -0.95 20.26
C GLU A 94 -4.79 -1.15 19.66
N LEU A 95 -4.89 -1.86 18.54
CA LEU A 95 -6.16 -2.11 17.84
C LEU A 95 -7.13 -2.90 18.73
N THR A 96 -6.65 -3.95 19.40
CA THR A 96 -7.45 -4.73 20.35
C THR A 96 -7.92 -3.88 21.54
N ARG A 97 -7.08 -2.97 22.07
CA ARG A 97 -7.49 -2.07 23.15
C ARG A 97 -8.51 -1.01 22.70
N ALA A 98 -8.36 -0.50 21.48
CA ALA A 98 -9.23 0.55 20.95
C ALA A 98 -10.62 0.02 20.54
N HIS A 99 -10.66 -1.16 19.91
CA HIS A 99 -11.87 -1.69 19.27
C HIS A 99 -12.43 -2.93 19.97
N GLY A 100 -11.71 -3.48 20.95
CA GLY A 100 -12.09 -4.66 21.71
C GLY A 100 -12.08 -5.96 20.89
N GLY A 101 -12.08 -7.09 21.59
CA GLY A 101 -12.19 -8.42 20.99
C GLY A 101 -11.00 -8.85 20.12
N GLU A 102 -11.16 -10.00 19.48
CA GLU A 102 -10.16 -10.57 18.58
C GLU A 102 -10.13 -9.83 17.25
N LEU A 103 -8.93 -9.62 16.70
CA LEU A 103 -8.73 -9.02 15.39
C LEU A 103 -8.88 -10.08 14.30
N SER A 104 -9.51 -9.73 13.17
CA SER A 104 -9.57 -10.63 12.03
C SER A 104 -8.18 -10.89 11.42
N SER A 105 -8.09 -11.95 10.61
CA SER A 105 -6.90 -12.26 9.83
C SER A 105 -6.54 -11.15 8.85
N GLU A 106 -7.53 -10.43 8.31
CA GLU A 106 -7.30 -9.34 7.36
C GLU A 106 -6.70 -8.11 8.05
N VAL A 107 -7.21 -7.74 9.23
CA VAL A 107 -6.60 -6.70 10.07
C VAL A 107 -5.15 -7.08 10.41
N CYS A 108 -4.92 -8.33 10.80
CA CYS A 108 -3.57 -8.82 11.09
C CYS A 108 -2.66 -8.75 9.86
N ALA A 109 -3.14 -9.13 8.67
CA ALA A 109 -2.39 -9.03 7.42
C ALA A 109 -2.00 -7.59 7.08
N LEU A 110 -2.91 -6.63 7.26
CA LEU A 110 -2.62 -5.21 7.03
C LEU A 110 -1.53 -4.69 7.99
N VAL A 111 -1.56 -5.10 9.27
CA VAL A 111 -0.48 -4.77 10.23
C VAL A 111 0.85 -5.42 9.83
N GLU A 112 0.81 -6.64 9.29
CA GLU A 112 2.01 -7.32 8.76
C GLU A 112 2.56 -6.64 7.49
N HIS A 113 1.69 -6.07 6.64
CA HIS A 113 2.12 -5.25 5.51
C HIS A 113 2.70 -3.91 5.95
N GLU A 114 2.09 -3.23 6.93
CA GLU A 114 2.64 -2.01 7.56
C GLU A 114 4.06 -2.28 8.09
N ARG A 115 4.24 -3.37 8.86
CA ARG A 115 5.56 -3.68 9.45
C ARG A 115 6.61 -3.95 8.39
N GLN A 116 6.25 -4.66 7.32
CA GLN A 116 7.20 -5.03 6.26
C GLN A 116 7.67 -3.77 5.53
N ALA A 117 6.74 -2.91 5.12
CA ALA A 117 7.06 -1.64 4.47
C ALA A 117 7.93 -0.73 5.35
N LEU A 118 7.67 -0.66 6.67
CA LEU A 118 8.51 0.12 7.59
C LEU A 118 9.91 -0.47 7.79
N ALA A 119 10.04 -1.80 7.83
CA ALA A 119 11.36 -2.44 7.89
C ALA A 119 12.19 -2.10 6.66
N ASP A 120 11.59 -2.27 5.48
CA ASP A 120 12.23 -1.98 4.19
C ASP A 120 12.59 -0.49 4.09
N ALA A 121 11.73 0.42 4.55
CA ALA A 121 12.02 1.86 4.58
C ALA A 121 13.17 2.24 5.51
N ARG A 122 13.32 1.56 6.66
CA ARG A 122 14.43 1.80 7.60
C ARG A 122 15.74 1.28 7.01
N TRP A 123 15.71 0.09 6.42
CA TRP A 123 16.87 -0.47 5.74
C TRP A 123 17.32 0.42 4.57
N ALA A 124 16.40 0.83 3.68
CA ALA A 124 16.72 1.68 2.54
C ALA A 124 17.32 3.02 2.98
N ARG A 125 16.84 3.61 4.08
CA ARG A 125 17.43 4.83 4.66
C ARG A 125 18.83 4.60 5.23
N ALA A 126 19.07 3.48 5.90
CA ALA A 126 20.40 3.13 6.41
C ALA A 126 21.39 2.95 5.24
N LYS A 127 20.98 2.22 4.19
CA LYS A 127 21.80 2.02 3.00
C LYS A 127 22.06 3.28 2.20
N ALA A 128 21.09 4.18 2.12
CA ALA A 128 21.31 5.47 1.49
C ALA A 128 22.40 6.29 2.22
N ALA A 129 22.48 6.20 3.55
CA ALA A 129 23.50 6.91 4.31
C ALA A 129 24.90 6.31 4.10
N GLU A 130 25.02 4.98 3.99
CA GLU A 130 26.28 4.31 3.67
C GLU A 130 26.80 4.68 2.27
N LEU A 131 25.89 4.83 1.30
CA LEU A 131 26.24 5.08 -0.10
C LEU A 131 26.42 6.55 -0.46
N ASP A 132 26.15 7.49 0.45
CA ASP A 132 26.02 8.91 0.14
C ASP A 132 27.30 9.51 -0.47
N ALA A 133 28.46 9.10 0.05
CA ALA A 133 29.76 9.57 -0.42
C ALA A 133 30.25 8.85 -1.69
N THR A 134 29.82 7.61 -1.93
CA THR A 134 30.35 6.75 -3.00
C THR A 134 29.46 6.66 -4.23
N ASP A 135 28.14 6.70 -4.05
CA ASP A 135 27.15 6.63 -5.13
C ASP A 135 25.91 7.45 -4.73
N PRO A 136 25.98 8.80 -4.89
CA PRO A 136 24.91 9.69 -4.48
C PRO A 136 23.62 9.47 -5.28
N ALA A 137 23.73 9.03 -6.54
CA ALA A 137 22.57 8.74 -7.38
C ALA A 137 21.78 7.53 -6.86
N ARG A 138 22.47 6.46 -6.43
CA ARG A 138 21.83 5.31 -5.78
C ARG A 138 21.32 5.64 -4.39
N ALA A 139 22.06 6.43 -3.61
CA ALA A 139 21.60 6.91 -2.31
C ALA A 139 20.26 7.66 -2.44
N GLU A 140 20.13 8.56 -3.42
CA GLU A 140 18.88 9.32 -3.61
C GLU A 140 17.70 8.44 -4.06
N ARG A 141 17.95 7.41 -4.89
CA ARG A 141 16.92 6.42 -5.24
C ARG A 141 16.41 5.68 -4.00
N LEU A 142 17.30 5.24 -3.12
CA LEU A 142 16.94 4.56 -1.88
C LEU A 142 16.20 5.49 -0.90
N ARG A 143 16.57 6.78 -0.83
CA ARG A 143 15.80 7.77 -0.04
C ARG A 143 14.40 7.94 -0.59
N SER A 144 14.26 8.01 -1.92
CA SER A 144 12.96 8.11 -2.58
C SER A 144 12.10 6.89 -2.31
N GLU A 145 12.67 5.68 -2.43
CA GLU A 145 12.00 4.42 -2.10
C GLU A 145 11.57 4.39 -0.62
N ALA A 146 12.46 4.77 0.31
CA ALA A 146 12.13 4.85 1.73
C ALA A 146 10.99 5.84 2.04
N ARG A 147 10.85 6.92 1.26
CA ARG A 147 9.70 7.86 1.37
C ARG A 147 8.40 7.19 0.92
N GLN A 148 8.42 6.50 -0.23
CA GLN A 148 7.25 5.79 -0.75
C GLN A 148 6.79 4.68 0.19
N LEU A 149 7.71 3.83 0.65
CA LEU A 149 7.41 2.76 1.60
C LEU A 149 6.79 3.26 2.91
N ARG A 150 7.14 4.47 3.38
CA ARG A 150 6.50 5.08 4.55
C ARG A 150 5.07 5.53 4.27
N ILE A 151 4.80 6.02 3.07
CA ILE A 151 3.44 6.39 2.64
C ILE A 151 2.58 5.12 2.56
N GLU A 152 3.10 4.06 1.94
CA GLU A 152 2.45 2.74 1.87
C GLU A 152 2.17 2.17 3.27
N ALA A 153 3.17 2.16 4.15
CA ALA A 153 3.00 1.72 5.53
C ALA A 153 1.89 2.49 6.26
N ARG A 154 1.83 3.81 6.09
CA ARG A 154 0.76 4.63 6.67
C ARG A 154 -0.60 4.25 6.08
N GLY A 155 -0.68 3.99 4.78
CA GLY A 155 -1.89 3.49 4.11
C GLY A 155 -2.38 2.18 4.73
N HIS A 156 -1.50 1.21 4.90
CA HIS A 156 -1.82 -0.06 5.55
C HIS A 156 -2.27 0.11 7.01
N GLY A 157 -1.58 0.96 7.78
CA GLY A 157 -1.96 1.26 9.17
C GLY A 157 -3.34 1.90 9.29
N MET A 158 -3.68 2.86 8.41
CA MET A 158 -5.02 3.46 8.36
C MET A 158 -6.08 2.43 7.97
N ALA A 159 -5.82 1.62 6.94
CA ALA A 159 -6.74 0.58 6.50
C ALA A 159 -6.99 -0.47 7.60
N ALA A 160 -5.95 -0.87 8.35
CA ALA A 160 -6.09 -1.78 9.49
C ALA A 160 -7.00 -1.18 10.57
N TRP A 161 -6.84 0.11 10.84
CA TRP A 161 -7.65 0.82 11.83
C TRP A 161 -9.12 0.95 11.43
N GLU A 162 -9.37 1.32 10.18
CA GLU A 162 -10.71 1.44 9.62
C GLU A 162 -11.44 0.10 9.61
N LEU A 163 -10.75 -0.98 9.18
CA LEU A 163 -11.32 -2.31 9.16
C LEU A 163 -11.64 -2.80 10.57
N ALA A 164 -10.69 -2.67 11.51
CA ALA A 164 -10.90 -3.05 12.91
C ALA A 164 -12.07 -2.30 13.56
N SER A 165 -12.23 -1.01 13.25
CA SER A 165 -13.37 -0.20 13.71
C SER A 165 -14.70 -0.73 13.17
N ARG A 166 -14.77 -1.04 11.87
CA ARG A 166 -15.98 -1.60 11.24
C ARG A 166 -16.33 -2.96 11.83
N GLU A 167 -15.34 -3.84 11.98
CA GLU A 167 -15.53 -5.17 12.58
C GLU A 167 -16.03 -5.08 14.03
N ALA A 168 -15.52 -4.13 14.81
CA ALA A 168 -15.97 -3.93 16.18
C ALA A 168 -17.42 -3.42 16.28
N GLN A 169 -17.86 -2.57 15.34
CA GLN A 169 -19.23 -2.05 15.30
C GLN A 169 -20.26 -3.15 15.03
N VAL A 170 -19.91 -4.13 14.20
CA VAL A 170 -20.82 -5.25 13.85
C VAL A 170 -20.74 -6.41 14.84
N ARG A 171 -19.75 -6.41 15.75
CA ARG A 171 -19.59 -7.49 16.70
C ARG A 171 -20.77 -7.52 17.69
N PRO A 172 -21.38 -8.70 17.93
CA PRO A 172 -22.40 -8.82 18.96
C PRO A 172 -21.79 -8.41 20.31
N LYS A 173 -22.43 -7.46 20.99
CA LYS A 173 -22.03 -7.07 22.34
C LYS A 173 -22.17 -8.31 23.22
N ALA A 174 -21.09 -8.67 23.92
CA ALA A 174 -21.14 -9.76 24.89
C ALA A 174 -22.30 -9.51 25.86
N ARG A 175 -23.15 -10.52 26.09
CA ARG A 175 -24.18 -10.41 27.12
C ARG A 175 -23.47 -10.15 28.45
N PRO A 176 -23.94 -9.20 29.27
CA PRO A 176 -23.51 -9.12 30.65
C PRO A 176 -23.73 -10.48 31.32
N GLN A 177 -22.73 -10.98 32.06
CA GLN A 177 -22.80 -12.29 32.70
C GLN A 177 -24.06 -12.44 33.56
N TRP A 178 -24.49 -11.38 34.25
CA TRP A 178 -25.72 -11.36 35.03
C TRP A 178 -27.00 -11.63 34.20
N MET A 179 -27.05 -11.25 32.91
CA MET A 179 -28.18 -11.60 32.04
C MET A 179 -28.18 -13.09 31.65
N ALA A 180 -26.98 -13.68 31.52
CA ALA A 180 -26.83 -15.11 31.31
C ALA A 180 -27.21 -15.90 32.58
N ASP A 181 -26.77 -15.42 33.75
CA ASP A 181 -27.06 -16.01 35.05
C ASP A 181 -28.57 -15.96 35.39
N LEU A 182 -29.29 -14.95 34.88
CA LEU A 182 -30.74 -14.79 35.04
C LEU A 182 -31.57 -15.46 33.92
N GLY A 183 -30.95 -16.14 32.94
CA GLY A 183 -31.66 -16.82 31.85
C GLY A 183 -32.47 -15.89 30.93
N ILE A 184 -32.13 -14.59 30.88
CA ILE A 184 -32.89 -13.60 30.09
C ILE A 184 -32.47 -13.70 28.62
N GLU A 185 -33.42 -14.07 27.76
CA GLU A 185 -33.25 -14.07 26.30
C GLU A 185 -33.48 -12.66 25.71
N PRO A 186 -32.52 -12.09 24.95
CA PRO A 186 -32.65 -10.81 24.30
C PRO A 186 -33.70 -10.91 23.19
N GLY A 187 -34.68 -10.02 23.24
CA GLY A 187 -35.78 -9.97 22.28
C GLY A 187 -37.13 -10.47 22.80
N LYS A 188 -37.18 -11.06 24.01
CA LYS A 188 -38.44 -11.32 24.72
C LYS A 188 -38.71 -10.27 25.79
N ALA A 189 -38.55 -8.98 25.45
CA ALA A 189 -39.20 -7.95 26.24
C ALA A 189 -40.69 -8.00 25.88
N GLY A 190 -41.50 -8.54 26.79
CA GLY A 190 -42.94 -8.61 26.65
C GLY A 190 -43.51 -7.25 26.23
N LYS A 191 -44.35 -7.27 25.20
CA LYS A 191 -45.31 -6.18 25.00
C LYS A 191 -46.20 -6.14 26.25
N PRO A 192 -46.48 -4.94 26.80
CA PRO A 192 -47.43 -4.79 27.90
C PRO A 192 -48.82 -5.29 27.50
#